data_AF-A0A4Y2RAF4-F1
#
_entry.id   AF-A0A4Y2RAF4-F1
#
_cell.length_a   1.000
_cell.length_b   1.000
_cell.length_c   1.000
_cell.angle_alpha   90.00
_cell.angle_beta   90.00
_cell.angle_gamma   90.00
#
_symmetry.space_group_name_H-M   'P 1'
#
loop_
_entity.id
_entity.type
_entity.pdbx_description
1 polymer ?
#
loop_
_entity_poly.entity_id
_entity_poly.type
_entity_poly.pdbx_seq_one_letter_code
_entity_poly.pdbx_strand_id
1 'polypeptide(L)'
;MLADDRQLSLRMIAEELKISLASVSNIIHENLQKRKICIRFVPDKLSDEQKQHRMETSGDFIDACDRNPQLLETIVTGDESWCYQLRSGD
;
A
#
# COMPACT_ATOMS: atom_id res chain seq x y z
N MET A 1 13.80 -9.24 13.69
CA MET A 1 14.19 -9.26 12.27
C MET A 1 12.98 -9.23 11.33
N LEU A 2 12.26 -10.34 11.09
CA LEU A 2 11.13 -10.37 10.14
C LEU A 2 9.90 -9.54 10.56
N ALA A 3 9.70 -9.35 11.87
CA ALA A 3 8.61 -8.50 12.39
C ALA A 3 8.95 -7.01 12.33
N ASP A 4 10.25 -6.67 12.40
CA ASP A 4 10.74 -5.29 12.45
C ASP A 4 10.92 -4.72 11.03
N ASP A 5 11.40 -5.55 10.10
CA ASP A 5 11.54 -5.19 8.70
C ASP A 5 11.01 -6.29 7.77
N ARG A 6 9.86 -5.99 7.14
CA ARG A 6 9.20 -6.86 6.17
C ARG A 6 9.85 -6.88 4.79
N GLN A 7 10.84 -6.02 4.54
CA GLN A 7 11.50 -5.84 3.24
C GLN A 7 12.84 -6.59 3.14
N LEU A 8 13.22 -7.31 4.19
CA LEU A 8 14.44 -8.11 4.21
C LEU A 8 14.40 -9.21 3.15
N SER A 9 15.49 -9.30 2.38
CA SER A 9 15.66 -10.39 1.44
C SER A 9 16.12 -11.67 2.16
N LEU A 10 15.79 -12.83 1.58
CA LEU A 10 16.26 -14.13 2.10
C LEU A 10 17.80 -14.20 2.20
N ARG A 11 18.51 -13.51 1.30
CA ARG A 11 19.98 -13.43 1.30
C ARG A 11 20.51 -12.67 2.51
N MET A 12 19.94 -11.50 2.80
CA MET A 12 20.33 -10.70 3.98
C MET A 12 20.10 -11.50 5.27
N ILE A 13 19.00 -12.26 5.35
CA ILE A 13 18.71 -13.12 6.50
C ILE A 13 19.70 -14.27 6.61
N ALA A 14 20.07 -14.89 5.49
CA ALA A 14 21.05 -15.98 5.44
C ALA A 14 22.44 -15.52 5.90
N GLU A 15 22.86 -14.32 5.45
CA GLU A 15 24.13 -13.70 5.82
C GLU A 15 24.18 -13.35 7.31
N GLU A 16 23.12 -12.70 7.84
CA GLU A 16 23.01 -12.32 9.25
C GLU A 16 23.04 -13.56 10.17
N LEU A 17 22.25 -14.58 9.85
CA LEU A 17 22.12 -15.79 10.66
C LEU A 17 23.23 -16.83 10.39
N LYS A 18 24.08 -16.60 9.37
CA LYS A 18 25.14 -17.51 8.92
C LYS A 18 24.65 -18.93 8.63
N ILE A 19 23.47 -19.03 8.03
CA ILE A 19 22.87 -20.31 7.60
C ILE A 19 22.62 -20.31 6.10
N SER A 20 22.36 -21.48 5.53
CA SER A 20 22.12 -21.58 4.09
C SER A 20 20.82 -20.86 3.67
N LEU A 21 20.80 -20.31 2.45
CA LEU A 21 19.62 -19.69 1.86
C LEU A 21 18.41 -20.65 1.82
N ALA A 22 18.66 -21.94 1.57
CA ALA A 22 17.63 -22.97 1.56
C ALA A 22 17.02 -23.17 2.96
N SER A 23 17.85 -23.16 4.01
CA SER A 23 17.38 -23.22 5.40
C SER A 23 16.50 -22.03 5.75
N VAL A 24 16.92 -20.81 5.36
CA VAL A 24 16.10 -19.59 5.56
C VAL A 24 14.76 -19.70 4.83
N SER A 25 14.78 -20.13 3.56
CA SER A 25 13.57 -20.32 2.75
C SER A 25 12.60 -21.30 3.41
N ASN A 26 13.09 -22.45 3.88
CA ASN A 26 12.27 -23.46 4.55
C ASN A 26 11.71 -22.93 5.87
N ILE A 27 12.52 -22.27 6.70
CA ILE A 27 12.03 -21.71 7.96
C ILE A 27 10.94 -20.67 7.72
N ILE A 28 11.13 -19.77 6.74
CA ILE A 28 10.16 -18.70 6.45
C ILE A 28 8.86 -19.26 5.89
N HIS A 29 8.92 -20.20 4.96
CA HIS A 29 7.73 -20.72 4.29
C HIS A 29 7.05 -21.85 5.06
N GLU A 30 7.80 -22.82 5.59
CA GLU A 30 7.24 -24.03 6.21
C GLU A 30 7.05 -23.88 7.72
N ASN A 31 8.04 -23.33 8.44
CA ASN A 31 7.96 -23.23 9.91
C ASN A 31 7.17 -21.98 10.35
N LEU A 32 7.40 -20.84 9.69
CA LEU A 32 6.79 -19.55 10.03
C LEU A 32 5.57 -19.21 9.18
N GLN A 33 5.29 -19.99 8.12
CA GLN A 33 4.13 -19.84 7.25
C GLN A 33 3.99 -18.41 6.68
N LYS A 34 5.12 -17.77 6.37
CA LYS A 34 5.17 -16.44 5.75
C LYS A 34 5.25 -16.57 4.24
N ARG A 35 4.65 -15.58 3.55
CA ARG A 35 4.71 -15.44 2.10
C ARG A 35 5.28 -14.08 1.74
N LYS A 36 5.95 -14.01 0.58
CA LYS A 36 6.38 -12.73 0.01
C LYS A 36 5.14 -11.96 -0.42
N ILE A 37 5.00 -10.74 0.09
CA ILE A 37 3.95 -9.80 -0.29
C ILE A 37 4.61 -8.64 -1.00
N CYS A 38 4.17 -8.33 -2.22
CA CYS A 38 4.63 -7.15 -2.93
C CYS A 38 4.14 -5.89 -2.19
N ILE A 39 5.02 -4.91 -2.03
CA ILE A 39 4.62 -3.61 -1.48
C ILE A 39 3.57 -2.96 -2.40
N ARG A 40 2.60 -2.28 -1.80
CA ARG A 40 1.59 -1.52 -2.55
C ARG A 40 2.21 -0.22 -3.06
N PHE A 41 1.95 0.13 -4.32
CA PHE A 41 2.32 1.44 -4.85
C PHE A 41 1.45 2.51 -4.16
N VAL A 42 2.10 3.53 -3.61
CA VAL A 42 1.44 4.69 -3.01
C VAL A 42 1.81 5.91 -3.85
N PRO A 43 0.83 6.70 -4.34
CA PRO A 43 1.09 7.82 -5.25
C PRO A 43 2.07 8.86 -4.68
N ASP A 44 2.03 9.10 -3.37
CA ASP A 44 2.88 10.10 -2.73
C ASP A 44 3.17 9.78 -1.25
N LYS A 45 4.27 10.32 -0.73
CA LYS A 45 4.67 10.24 0.67
C LYS A 45 4.18 11.50 1.40
N LEU A 46 3.06 11.36 2.09
CA LEU A 46 2.45 12.46 2.84
C LEU A 46 3.27 12.85 4.08
N SER A 47 3.32 14.15 4.35
CA SER A 47 3.75 14.70 5.64
C SER A 47 2.73 14.36 6.74
N ASP A 48 3.13 14.50 8.01
CA ASP A 48 2.21 14.24 9.12
C ASP A 48 1.07 15.26 9.18
N GLU A 49 1.33 16.51 8.80
CA GLU A 49 0.30 17.55 8.64
C GLU A 49 -0.70 17.19 7.53
N GLN A 50 -0.23 16.73 6.35
CA GLN A 50 -1.11 16.31 5.27
C GLN A 50 -1.97 15.10 5.66
N LYS A 51 -1.42 14.16 6.47
CA LYS A 51 -2.21 13.04 7.00
C LYS A 51 -3.28 13.51 7.96
N GLN A 52 -2.92 14.42 8.87
CA GLN A 52 -3.85 14.97 9.86
C GLN A 52 -5.00 15.69 9.15
N HIS A 53 -4.68 16.59 8.22
CA HIS A 53 -5.67 17.32 7.45
C HIS A 53 -6.61 16.38 6.67
N ARG A 54 -6.07 15.31 6.07
CA ARG A 54 -6.89 14.28 5.39
C ARG A 54 -7.82 13.54 6.33
N MET A 55 -7.37 13.19 7.55
CA MET A 55 -8.21 12.51 8.54
C MET A 55 -9.35 13.42 9.00
N GLU A 56 -9.06 14.68 9.30
CA GLU A 56 -10.05 15.69 9.70
C GLU A 56 -11.10 15.91 8.61
N THR A 57 -10.65 16.17 7.38
CA THR A 57 -11.57 16.40 6.24
C THR A 57 -12.45 15.18 5.97
N SER A 58 -11.90 13.98 6.11
CA SER A 58 -12.67 12.74 5.94
C SER A 58 -13.69 12.57 7.06
N GLY A 59 -13.35 12.92 8.30
CA GLY A 59 -14.26 12.90 9.44
C GLY A 59 -15.42 13.88 9.25
N ASP A 60 -15.13 15.11 8.87
CA ASP A 60 -16.15 16.13 8.57
C ASP A 60 -17.11 15.66 7.46
N PHE A 61 -16.56 14.97 6.44
CA PHE A 61 -17.35 14.41 5.35
C PHE A 61 -18.24 13.24 5.78
N ILE A 62 -17.74 12.35 6.64
CA ILE A 62 -18.54 11.26 7.23
C ILE A 62 -19.69 11.85 8.06
N ASP A 63 -19.39 12.80 8.94
CA ASP A 63 -20.38 13.49 9.76
C ASP A 63 -21.45 14.19 8.90
N ALA A 64 -21.06 14.76 7.76
CA ALA A 64 -21.99 15.36 6.81
C ALA A 64 -22.90 14.32 6.14
N CYS A 65 -22.37 13.15 5.77
CA CYS A 65 -23.15 12.04 5.22
C CYS A 65 -24.14 11.48 6.25
N ASP A 66 -23.74 11.37 7.52
CA ASP A 66 -24.61 10.87 8.59
C ASP A 66 -25.78 11.83 8.87
N ARG A 67 -25.53 13.15 8.79
CA ARG A 67 -26.58 14.18 8.93
C ARG A 67 -27.53 14.25 7.74
N ASN A 68 -27.04 14.01 6.53
CA ASN A 68 -27.83 14.03 5.32
C ASN A 68 -27.55 12.78 4.47
N PRO A 69 -28.36 11.71 4.61
CA PRO A 69 -28.18 10.48 3.83
C PRO A 69 -28.24 10.66 2.31
N GLN A 70 -28.86 11.73 1.82
CA GLN A 70 -28.96 12.04 0.38
C GLN A 70 -27.78 12.89 -0.13
N LEU A 71 -26.82 13.26 0.72
CA LEU A 71 -25.71 14.15 0.36
C LEU A 71 -24.94 13.63 -0.87
N LEU A 72 -24.66 12.33 -0.93
CA LEU A 72 -23.92 11.73 -2.06
C LEU A 72 -24.65 11.88 -3.40
N GLU A 73 -25.99 11.93 -3.41
CA GLU A 73 -26.79 12.11 -4.62
C GLU A 73 -26.67 13.52 -5.20
N THR A 74 -26.22 14.48 -4.39
CA THR A 74 -26.06 15.89 -4.78
C THR A 74 -24.67 16.21 -5.33
N ILE A 75 -23.70 15.32 -5.14
CA ILE A 75 -22.30 15.57 -5.49
C ILE A 75 -22.07 15.24 -6.98
N VAL A 76 -21.57 16.21 -7.73
CA VAL A 76 -21.02 16.02 -9.08
C VAL A 76 -19.51 16.21 -9.01
N THR A 77 -18.76 15.22 -9.49
CA THR A 77 -17.29 15.25 -9.52
C THR A 77 -16.77 14.98 -10.94
N GLY A 78 -15.56 15.43 -11.22
CA GLY A 78 -14.85 15.20 -12.47
C GLY A 78 -13.35 15.34 -12.25
N ASP A 79 -12.58 14.58 -13.03
CA ASP A 79 -11.12 14.64 -13.07
C ASP A 79 -10.66 14.38 -14.50
N GLU A 80 -9.43 14.76 -14.82
CA GLU A 80 -8.85 14.59 -16.14
C GLU A 80 -7.95 13.36 -16.17
N SER A 81 -8.03 12.58 -17.26
CA SER A 81 -7.18 11.41 -17.45
C SER A 81 -6.55 11.42 -18.84
N TRP A 82 -5.26 11.11 -18.90
CA TRP A 82 -4.54 11.01 -20.17
C TRP A 82 -5.02 9.80 -20.98
N CYS A 83 -5.46 10.05 -22.22
CA CYS A 83 -5.82 9.00 -23.17
C CYS A 83 -4.69 8.81 -24.18
N TYR A 84 -4.03 7.66 -24.14
CA TYR A 84 -2.95 7.33 -25.07
C TYR A 84 -3.49 6.49 -26.25
N GLN A 85 -3.25 6.95 -27.48
CA GLN A 85 -3.51 6.15 -28.68
C GLN A 85 -2.23 5.42 -29.11
N LEU A 86 -2.25 4.09 -29.03
CA LEU A 86 -1.20 3.27 -29.62
C LEU A 86 -1.42 3.22 -31.13
N ARG A 87 -0.48 3.77 -31.90
CA ARG A 87 -0.44 3.57 -33.35
C ARG A 87 0.20 2.21 -33.60
N SER A 88 -0.57 1.26 -34.12
CA SER A 88 -0.01 0.06 -34.76
C SER A 88 0.81 0.53 -35.95
N GLY A 89 2.11 0.18 -35.99
CA GLY A 89 3.04 0.68 -37.00
C GLY A 89 2.68 0.24 -38.43
N ASP A 90 2.95 1.13 -39.38
CA ASP A 90 3.23 0.78 -40.78
C ASP A 90 4.61 0.11 -40.89
#